data_AF-A0A3B9AFF5-F1
#
_entry.id   AF-A0A3B9AFF5-F1
#
_cell.length_a   1.000
_cell.length_b   1.000
_cell.length_c   1.000
_cell.angle_alpha   90.00
_cell.angle_beta   90.00
_cell.angle_gamma   90.00
#
_symmetry.space_group_name_H-M   'P 1'
#
loop_
_entity.id
_entity.type
_entity.pdbx_description
1 polymer ?
#
loop_
_entity_poly.entity_id
_entity_poly.type
_entity_poly.pdbx_seq_one_letter_code
_entity_poly.pdbx_strand_id
1 'polypeptide(L)' 'MTGGAATVLTAISGATEKIPLGTSVLVLPWHHPVRLAKMIATLDQLSVGRVILGVGVGITREEYDALGVSF' A
#
# COMPACT_ATOMS: atom_id res chain seq x y z
N MET A 1 -8.03 -15.44 0.06
CA MET A 1 -8.72 -14.13 -0.04
C MET A 1 -7.78 -13.06 0.48
N THR A 2 -6.82 -12.62 -0.34
CA THR A 2 -5.74 -11.73 0.11
C THR A 2 -6.17 -10.27 -0.08
N GLY A 3 -7.11 -9.79 0.75
CA GLY A 3 -7.53 -8.38 0.72
C GLY A 3 -6.48 -7.49 1.39
N GLY A 4 -5.52 -6.98 0.62
CA GLY A 4 -4.52 -6.03 1.12
C GLY A 4 -5.10 -4.63 1.32
N ALA A 5 -4.38 -3.76 2.05
CA ALA A 5 -4.82 -2.37 2.30
C ALA A 5 -5.20 -1.62 1.01
N ALA A 6 -4.43 -1.79 -0.07
CA ALA A 6 -4.73 -1.18 -1.37
C ALA A 6 -6.09 -1.63 -1.96
N THR A 7 -6.48 -2.89 -1.77
CA THR A 7 -7.77 -3.43 -2.24
C THR A 7 -8.93 -2.79 -1.48
N VAL A 8 -8.80 -2.67 -0.16
CA VAL A 8 -9.81 -2.02 0.69
C VAL A 8 -9.95 -0.55 0.32
N LEU A 9 -8.83 0.17 0.18
CA LEU A 9 -8.85 1.57 -0.23
C LEU A 9 -9.44 1.78 -1.63
N THR A 10 -9.25 0.83 -2.55
CA THR A 10 -9.89 0.86 -3.89
C THR A 10 -11.40 0.71 -3.81
N ALA A 11 -11.91 -0.13 -2.91
CA ALA A 11 -13.37 -0.23 -2.69
C ALA A 11 -13.92 1.08 -2.10
N ILE A 12 -13.21 1.67 -1.12
CA ILE A 12 -13.61 2.93 -0.49
C ILE A 12 -13.52 4.11 -1.48
N SER A 13 -12.57 4.09 -2.43
CA SER A 13 -12.45 5.17 -3.43
C SER A 13 -13.67 5.25 -4.34
N GLY A 14 -14.32 4.12 -4.64
CA GLY A 14 -15.58 4.09 -5.40
C GLY A 14 -16.80 4.53 -4.60
N ALA A 15 -16.75 4.46 -3.27
CA ALA A 15 -17.85 4.82 -2.38
C ALA A 15 -17.75 6.27 -1.84
N THR A 16 -16.67 6.99 -2.15
CA THR A 16 -16.39 8.31 -1.58
C THR A 16 -15.77 9.26 -2.59
N GLU A 17 -16.04 10.56 -2.49
CA GLU A 17 -15.56 11.55 -3.47
C GLU A 17 -14.56 12.56 -2.90
N LYS A 18 -14.55 12.77 -1.57
CA LYS A 18 -13.86 13.91 -0.96
C LYS A 18 -12.81 13.55 0.07
N ILE A 19 -12.96 12.41 0.76
CA ILE A 19 -12.08 12.07 1.87
C ILE A 19 -10.73 11.54 1.36
N PRO A 20 -9.60 11.88 2.01
CA PRO A 20 -8.31 11.25 1.74
C PRO A 20 -8.31 9.76 2.07
N LEU A 21 -7.53 8.99 1.31
CA LEU A 21 -7.42 7.53 1.43
C LEU A 21 -5.97 7.17 1.76
N GLY A 22 -5.72 6.76 2.99
CA GLY A 22 -4.35 6.61 3.49
C GLY A 22 -3.99 5.24 4.06
N THR A 23 -2.69 4.94 4.07
CA THR A 23 -2.10 3.80 4.80
C THR A 23 -1.31 4.28 6.03
N SER A 24 -1.34 3.53 7.13
CA SER A 24 -0.56 3.82 8.35
C SER A 24 -0.20 2.51 9.06
N VAL A 25 0.81 1.75 8.63
CA VAL A 25 1.76 2.00 7.52
C VAL A 25 1.78 0.84 6.54
N LEU A 26 2.17 1.11 5.29
CA LEU A 26 2.46 0.08 4.30
C LEU A 26 3.95 -0.28 4.36
N VAL A 27 4.26 -1.54 4.71
CA VAL A 27 5.64 -2.01 4.88
C VAL A 27 6.24 -2.35 3.52
N LEU A 28 7.15 -1.50 3.03
CA LEU A 28 7.66 -1.58 1.65
C LEU A 28 8.35 -2.92 1.31
N PRO A 29 9.23 -3.49 2.17
CA PRO A 29 9.93 -4.73 1.83
C PRO A 29 9.01 -5.94 1.59
N TRP A 30 7.76 -5.89 2.07
CA TRP A 30 6.79 -6.99 1.92
C TRP A 30 6.19 -7.05 0.51
N HIS A 31 6.50 -6.09 -0.35
CA HIS A 31 5.89 -5.95 -1.65
C HIS A 31 6.95 -5.84 -2.76
N HIS A 32 6.65 -6.46 -3.90
CA HIS A 32 7.43 -6.21 -5.10
C HIS A 32 7.24 -4.73 -5.52
N PRO A 33 8.32 -3.93 -5.65
CA PRO A 33 8.23 -2.48 -5.76
C PRO A 33 7.43 -2.03 -6.99
N VAL A 34 7.68 -2.64 -8.16
CA VAL A 34 6.95 -2.32 -9.40
C VAL A 34 5.46 -2.66 -9.30
N ARG A 35 5.11 -3.74 -8.60
CA ARG A 35 3.72 -4.18 -8.43
C ARG A 35 2.99 -3.23 -7.50
N LEU A 36 3.63 -2.86 -6.38
CA LEU A 36 3.10 -1.88 -5.45
C LEU A 36 2.91 -0.52 -6.13
N ALA A 37 3.91 -0.01 -6.84
CA ALA A 37 3.84 1.26 -7.56
C ALA A 37 2.66 1.29 -8.53
N LYS A 38 2.47 0.22 -9.32
CA LYS A 38 1.32 0.11 -10.22
C LYS A 38 -0.01 0.13 -9.48
N MET A 39 -0.14 -0.62 -8.38
CA MET A 39 -1.38 -0.65 -7.59
C MET A 39 -1.72 0.71 -7.00
N ILE A 40 -0.73 1.40 -6.42
CA ILE A 40 -0.91 2.73 -5.84
C ILE A 40 -1.25 3.75 -6.93
N ALA A 41 -0.56 3.72 -8.08
CA ALA A 41 -0.88 4.60 -9.19
C ALA A 41 -2.30 4.41 -9.73
N THR A 42 -2.77 3.16 -9.84
CA THR A 42 -4.17 2.88 -10.21
C THR A 42 -5.14 3.43 -9.17
N LEU A 43 -4.89 3.21 -7.88
CA LEU A 43 -5.72 3.75 -6.81
C LEU A 43 -5.73 5.29 -6.81
N ASP A 44 -4.59 5.92 -7.06
CA ASP A 44 -4.46 7.37 -7.13
C ASP A 44 -5.32 7.95 -8.25
N GLN A 45 -5.26 7.34 -9.44
CA GLN A 45 -6.13 7.71 -10.56
C GLN A 45 -7.62 7.49 -10.26
N LEU A 46 -7.98 6.33 -9.70
CA LEU A 46 -9.37 6.01 -9.34
C LEU A 46 -9.93 6.93 -8.25
N SER A 47 -9.07 7.39 -7.35
CA SER A 47 -9.45 8.29 -6.27
C SER A 47 -9.30 9.77 -6.64
N VAL A 48 -8.84 10.10 -7.85
CA VAL A 48 -8.61 11.49 -8.29
C VAL A 48 -7.61 12.22 -7.37
N GLY A 49 -6.48 11.59 -7.08
CA GLY A 49 -5.38 12.20 -6.32
C GLY A 49 -5.58 12.23 -4.80
N ARG A 50 -6.50 11.42 -4.26
CA ARG A 50 -6.81 11.42 -2.81
C ARG A 50 -5.93 10.47 -2.00
N VAL A 51 -4.94 9.81 -2.61
CA VAL A 51 -4.11 8.82 -1.91
C VAL A 51 -3.05 9.47 -1.03
N ILE A 52 -2.96 9.00 0.21
CA ILE A 52 -1.87 9.31 1.14
C ILE A 52 -1.10 8.02 1.43
N LEU A 53 0.05 7.84 0.79
CA LEU A 53 0.87 6.64 0.96
C LEU A 53 1.77 6.78 2.20
N GLY A 54 1.27 6.38 3.37
CA GLY A 54 2.10 6.23 4.56
C GLY A 54 2.89 4.92 4.50
N VAL A 55 4.22 5.02 4.49
CA VAL A 55 5.15 3.88 4.32
C VAL A 55 5.96 3.60 5.58
N GLY A 56 6.36 2.35 5.74
CA GLY A 56 7.31 1.89 6.73
C GLY A 56 8.31 0.90 6.12
N VAL A 57 9.38 0.62 6.84
CA VAL A 57 10.46 -0.27 6.37
C VAL A 57 10.49 -1.62 7.10
N GLY A 58 9.59 -1.90 8.05
CA GLY A 58 9.75 -3.05 8.93
C GLY A 58 10.83 -2.76 10.00
N ILE A 59 10.90 -3.59 11.04
CA ILE A 59 11.66 -3.26 12.25
C ILE A 59 12.65 -4.36 12.62
N THR A 60 12.35 -5.63 12.31
CA THR A 60 13.12 -6.76 12.85
C THR A 60 13.91 -7.49 11.79
N ARG A 61 15.06 -8.05 12.15
CA ARG A 61 15.88 -8.84 11.23
C ARG A 61 15.15 -10.10 10.76
N GLU A 62 14.35 -10.67 11.65
CA GLU A 62 13.52 -11.84 11.38
C GLU A 62 12.50 -11.57 10.26
N GLU A 63 11.93 -10.36 10.19
CA GLU A 63 11.02 -9.96 9.10
C GLU A 63 11.75 -9.96 7.76
N TYR A 64 12.99 -9.45 7.71
CA TYR A 64 13.80 -9.37 6.50
C TYR A 64 14.30 -10.74 6.04
N ASP A 65 14.76 -11.58 6.98
CA ASP A 65 15.18 -12.95 6.72
C ASP A 65 14.03 -13.79 6.16
N ALA A 66 12.82 -13.63 6.71
CA ALA A 66 11.62 -14.32 6.22
C ALA A 66 11.23 -13.92 4.79
N LEU A 67 11.61 -12.72 4.35
CA LEU A 67 11.35 -12.21 3.00
C LEU A 67 12.51 -12.48 2.04
N GLY A 68 13.66 -12.95 2.55
CA GLY A 68 14.88 -13.13 1.77
C GLY A 68 15.47 -11.82 1.25
N VAL A 69 15.28 -10.71 1.97
CA VAL A 69 15.79 -9.38 1.62
C VAL A 69 16.81 -8.88 2.64
N SER A 70 17.71 -7.99 2.24
CA SER A 70 18.74 -7.42 3.13
C SER A 70 18.12 -6.49 4.18
N PHE A 71 18.50 -6.67 5.45
CA PHE A 71 18.20 -5.76 6.55
C PHE A 71 18.79 -4.35 6.35
#